data_AF-X1FKQ8-F1
#
_entry.id   AF-X1FKQ8-F1
#
_cell.length_a   1.000
_cell.length_b   1.000
_cell.length_c   1.000
_cell.angle_alpha   90.00
_cell.angle_beta   90.00
_cell.angle_gamma   90.00
#
_symmetry.space_group_name_H-M   'P 1'
#
loop_
_entity.id
_entity.type
_entity.pdbx_description
1 polymer ?
#
loop_
_entity_poly.entity_id
_entity_poly.type
_entity_poly.pdbx_seq_one_letter_code
_entity_poly.pdbx_strand_id
1 'polypeptide(L)'
;MTSRERIKSVLKHEEPDRVPIHDTLWRATLNRWRREGLPEDIPVEEHFGYEITLIGFDPTPRFPVKTLEKNDKFIIQTTPTGAINKNFRDYSTTPELIDRPIKEKRDWPPIKERLYPDYTRVDWVSAFNTYQIAKSEGKFIACSGGIGWGYDILQGYMR
;
A
#
# COMPACT_ATOMS: atom_id res chain seq x y z
N MET A 1 12.67 -16.10 19.35
CA MET A 1 11.67 -15.01 19.56
C MET A 1 10.58 -15.09 18.49
N THR A 2 9.35 -14.72 18.81
CA THR A 2 8.30 -14.48 17.79
C THR A 2 8.66 -13.26 16.95
N SER A 3 8.08 -13.11 15.76
CA SER A 3 8.26 -11.92 14.93
C SER A 3 7.89 -10.63 15.69
N ARG A 4 6.83 -10.70 16.49
CA ARG A 4 6.40 -9.60 17.35
C ARG A 4 7.44 -9.21 18.39
N GLU A 5 8.04 -10.19 19.08
CA GLU A 5 9.10 -9.97 20.07
C GLU A 5 10.34 -9.38 19.41
N ARG A 6 10.75 -9.96 18.27
CA ARG A 6 11.93 -9.54 17.51
C ARG A 6 11.85 -8.10 17.07
N ILE A 7 10.74 -7.72 16.43
CA ILE A 7 10.54 -6.34 15.96
C ILE A 7 10.42 -5.37 17.12
N LYS A 8 9.75 -5.74 18.22
CA LYS A 8 9.70 -4.90 19.42
C LYS A 8 11.07 -4.65 20.04
N SER A 9 11.94 -5.67 20.06
CA SER A 9 13.32 -5.55 20.55
C SER A 9 14.12 -4.56 19.68
N VAL A 10 14.07 -4.72 18.35
CA VAL A 10 14.73 -3.80 17.42
C VAL A 10 14.21 -2.36 17.57
N LEU A 11 12.89 -2.15 17.66
CA LEU A 11 12.31 -0.82 17.86
C LEU A 11 12.66 -0.17 19.20
N LYS A 12 13.08 -0.97 20.19
CA LYS A 12 13.61 -0.51 21.47
C LYS A 12 15.13 -0.34 21.49
N HIS A 13 15.80 -0.57 20.35
CA HIS A 13 17.25 -0.58 20.25
C HIS A 13 17.92 -1.65 21.13
N GLU A 14 17.24 -2.79 21.32
CA GLU A 14 17.77 -3.98 21.99
C GLU A 14 18.26 -5.00 20.93
N GLU A 15 19.14 -5.93 21.33
CA GLU A 15 19.66 -6.97 20.43
C GLU A 15 18.66 -8.14 20.26
N PRO A 16 18.13 -8.38 19.05
CA PRO A 16 17.23 -9.51 18.78
C PRO A 16 17.99 -10.82 18.53
N ASP A 17 17.27 -11.94 18.45
CA ASP A 17 17.83 -13.24 18.04
C ASP A 17 18.32 -13.28 16.58
N ARG A 18 17.81 -12.40 15.71
CA ARG A 18 18.32 -12.10 14.36
C ARG A 18 17.71 -10.79 13.83
N VAL A 19 18.20 -10.29 12.70
CA VAL A 19 17.59 -9.15 11.99
C VAL A 19 16.20 -9.55 11.46
N PRO A 20 15.12 -8.82 11.79
CA PRO A 20 13.79 -9.08 11.24
C PRO A 20 13.71 -8.68 9.76
N ILE A 21 12.93 -9.42 8.98
CA ILE A 21 12.79 -9.20 7.52
C ILE A 21 11.35 -8.77 7.18
N HIS A 22 11.22 -7.75 6.34
CA HIS A 22 9.97 -7.34 5.73
C HIS A 22 10.24 -6.54 4.45
N ASP A 23 9.34 -6.65 3.47
CA ASP A 23 9.42 -5.89 2.22
C ASP A 23 8.02 -5.74 1.58
N THR A 24 7.91 -4.86 0.59
CA THR A 24 6.75 -4.71 -0.29
C THR A 24 7.21 -4.76 -1.74
N LEU A 25 6.83 -5.82 -2.47
CA LEU A 25 7.35 -6.09 -3.80
C LEU A 25 6.48 -5.46 -4.89
N TRP A 26 7.14 -4.96 -5.95
CA TRP A 26 6.44 -4.55 -7.17
C TRP A 26 5.83 -5.76 -7.88
N ARG A 27 4.63 -5.58 -8.43
CA ARG A 27 3.96 -6.65 -9.19
C ARG A 27 4.79 -7.15 -10.37
N ALA A 28 5.53 -6.25 -11.03
CA ALA A 28 6.45 -6.63 -12.11
C ALA A 28 7.58 -7.55 -11.62
N THR A 29 8.13 -7.29 -10.43
CA THR A 29 9.15 -8.13 -9.78
C THR A 29 8.59 -9.52 -9.49
N LEU A 30 7.40 -9.60 -8.87
CA LEU A 30 6.73 -10.88 -8.60
C LEU A 30 6.48 -11.68 -9.88
N ASN A 31 5.98 -11.02 -10.93
CA ASN A 31 5.73 -11.67 -12.22
C ASN A 31 7.02 -12.20 -12.86
N ARG A 32 8.14 -11.48 -12.72
CA ARG A 32 9.44 -11.93 -13.21
C ARG A 32 9.94 -13.12 -12.40
N TRP A 33 9.96 -13.00 -11.08
CA TRP A 33 10.48 -14.04 -10.19
C TRP A 33 9.72 -15.36 -10.30
N ARG A 34 8.40 -15.33 -10.53
CA ARG A 34 7.62 -16.56 -10.82
C ARG A 34 8.11 -17.29 -12.06
N ARG A 35 8.46 -16.56 -13.13
CA ARG A 35 9.07 -17.15 -14.34
C ARG A 35 10.49 -17.66 -14.10
N GLU A 36 11.16 -17.14 -13.08
CA GLU A 36 12.52 -17.54 -12.69
C GLU A 36 12.53 -18.65 -11.62
N GLY A 37 11.36 -19.13 -11.17
CA GLY A 37 11.22 -20.27 -10.26
C GLY A 37 10.67 -19.96 -8.86
N LEU A 38 10.23 -18.73 -8.58
CA LEU A 38 9.47 -18.44 -7.36
C LEU A 38 8.15 -19.24 -7.38
N PRO A 39 7.85 -20.04 -6.33
CA PRO A 39 6.60 -20.81 -6.27
C PRO A 39 5.35 -19.93 -6.40
N GLU A 40 4.35 -20.41 -7.15
CA GLU A 40 3.09 -19.69 -7.35
C GLU A 40 2.03 -20.04 -6.29
N ASP A 41 2.18 -21.19 -5.67
CA ASP A 41 1.28 -21.79 -4.67
C ASP A 41 1.57 -21.33 -3.23
N ILE A 42 2.74 -20.75 -2.99
CA ILE A 42 3.15 -20.22 -1.69
C ILE A 42 3.05 -18.69 -1.70
N PRO A 43 2.34 -18.05 -0.74
CA PRO A 43 2.38 -16.61 -0.56
C PRO A 43 3.81 -16.08 -0.44
N VAL A 44 4.11 -14.95 -1.07
CA VAL A 44 5.50 -14.43 -1.11
C VAL A 44 6.01 -14.05 0.29
N GLU A 45 5.10 -13.61 1.14
CA GLU A 45 5.33 -13.27 2.54
C GLU A 45 5.73 -14.51 3.36
N GLU A 46 5.19 -15.68 3.01
CA GLU A 46 5.56 -16.95 3.63
C GLU A 46 6.89 -17.46 3.07
N HIS A 47 7.06 -17.41 1.74
CA HIS A 47 8.28 -17.83 1.06
C HIS A 47 9.54 -17.13 1.59
N PHE A 48 9.47 -15.80 1.79
CA PHE A 48 10.59 -15.02 2.34
C PHE A 48 10.54 -14.84 3.86
N GLY A 49 9.52 -15.37 4.54
CA GLY A 49 9.40 -15.30 5.99
C GLY A 49 9.20 -13.88 6.53
N TYR A 50 8.43 -13.04 5.84
CA TYR A 50 8.17 -11.66 6.26
C TYR A 50 7.48 -11.60 7.63
N GLU A 51 7.94 -10.66 8.46
CA GLU A 51 7.63 -10.66 9.89
C GLU A 51 6.54 -9.67 10.30
N ILE A 52 6.24 -8.70 9.44
CA ILE A 52 5.20 -7.69 9.64
C ILE A 52 3.96 -8.03 8.82
N THR A 53 2.80 -7.95 9.46
CA THR A 53 1.49 -7.95 8.79
C THR A 53 0.91 -6.54 8.85
N LEU A 54 0.58 -6.00 7.68
CA LEU A 54 -0.01 -4.67 7.54
C LEU A 54 -1.53 -4.78 7.44
N ILE A 55 -2.25 -4.07 8.31
CA ILE A 55 -3.70 -3.90 8.22
C ILE A 55 -3.98 -2.46 7.83
N GLY A 56 -4.66 -2.27 6.71
CA GLY A 56 -4.87 -0.96 6.12
C GLY A 56 -6.29 -0.43 6.18
N PHE A 57 -6.43 0.80 5.71
CA PHE A 57 -7.68 1.53 5.54
C PHE A 57 -7.59 2.40 4.28
N ASP A 58 -8.72 2.88 3.77
CA ASP A 58 -8.78 3.82 2.64
C ASP A 58 -8.51 5.26 3.14
N PRO A 59 -7.30 5.81 2.93
CA PRO A 59 -6.92 7.13 3.41
C PRO A 59 -7.25 8.21 2.37
N THR A 60 -7.93 7.87 1.28
CA THR A 60 -8.12 8.76 0.14
C THR A 60 -9.35 9.66 0.31
N PRO A 61 -9.42 10.78 -0.42
CA PRO A 61 -10.65 11.59 -0.56
C PRO A 61 -11.80 10.90 -1.34
N ARG A 62 -11.63 9.63 -1.78
CA ARG A 62 -12.64 8.83 -2.49
C ARG A 62 -13.21 9.52 -3.73
N PHE A 63 -12.37 10.20 -4.50
CA PHE A 63 -12.79 10.70 -5.80
C PHE A 63 -13.14 9.53 -6.73
N PRO A 64 -14.13 9.69 -7.62
CA PRO A 64 -14.49 8.64 -8.55
C PRO A 64 -13.35 8.35 -9.53
N VAL A 65 -13.04 7.07 -9.68
CA VAL A 65 -12.07 6.57 -10.67
C VAL A 65 -12.77 6.42 -12.02
N LYS A 66 -12.22 7.06 -13.04
CA LYS A 66 -12.72 7.05 -14.42
C LYS A 66 -11.56 6.79 -15.37
N THR A 67 -11.80 5.96 -16.38
CA THR A 67 -10.86 5.75 -17.48
C THR A 67 -11.05 6.85 -18.51
N LEU A 68 -10.00 7.62 -18.77
CA LEU A 68 -9.99 8.70 -19.76
C LEU A 68 -9.51 8.19 -21.12
N GLU A 69 -8.49 7.33 -21.11
CA GLU A 69 -7.94 6.68 -22.30
C GLU A 69 -7.44 5.28 -21.94
N LYS A 70 -7.61 4.33 -22.84
CA LYS A 70 -7.06 2.98 -22.69
C LYS A 70 -6.68 2.40 -24.05
N ASN A 71 -5.46 1.92 -24.16
CA ASN A 71 -4.97 1.18 -25.33
C ASN A 71 -4.16 -0.05 -24.88
N ASP A 72 -3.40 -0.66 -25.79
CA ASP A 72 -2.62 -1.87 -25.49
C ASP A 72 -1.37 -1.61 -24.64
N LYS A 73 -0.87 -0.38 -24.63
CA LYS A 73 0.36 -0.01 -23.93
C LYS A 73 0.08 0.63 -22.57
N PHE A 74 -0.88 1.54 -22.50
CA PHE A 74 -1.15 2.32 -21.29
C PHE A 74 -2.63 2.54 -21.02
N ILE A 75 -2.89 3.00 -19.81
CA ILE A 75 -4.19 3.46 -19.33
C ILE A 75 -4.03 4.82 -18.64
N ILE A 76 -4.88 5.76 -18.99
CA ILE A 76 -5.00 7.07 -18.33
C ILE A 76 -6.27 7.06 -17.50
N GLN A 77 -6.14 7.30 -16.20
CA GLN A 77 -7.25 7.24 -15.25
C GLN A 77 -7.19 8.37 -14.22
N THR A 78 -8.37 8.81 -13.77
CA THR A 78 -8.48 9.53 -12.51
C THR A 78 -8.24 8.58 -11.34
N THR A 79 -7.62 9.05 -10.27
CA THR A 79 -7.34 8.24 -9.06
C THR A 79 -8.32 8.56 -7.94
N PRO A 80 -8.40 7.71 -6.89
CA PRO A 80 -9.17 8.03 -5.68
C PRO A 80 -8.66 9.29 -4.94
N THR A 81 -7.44 9.72 -5.22
CA THR A 81 -6.85 10.98 -4.74
C THR A 81 -7.26 12.20 -5.55
N GLY A 82 -7.92 12.03 -6.70
CA GLY A 82 -8.30 13.11 -7.61
C GLY A 82 -7.21 13.51 -8.60
N ALA A 83 -6.11 12.74 -8.67
CA ALA A 83 -5.04 12.94 -9.65
C ALA A 83 -5.42 12.29 -10.99
N ILE A 84 -4.69 12.65 -12.05
CA ILE A 84 -4.73 11.96 -13.34
C ILE A 84 -3.34 11.36 -13.56
N ASN A 85 -3.28 10.05 -13.70
CA ASN A 85 -2.04 9.33 -13.94
C ASN A 85 -2.15 8.47 -15.22
N LYS A 86 -1.03 8.33 -15.92
CA LYS A 86 -0.86 7.38 -17.01
C LYS A 86 0.02 6.23 -16.54
N ASN A 87 -0.52 5.02 -16.60
CA ASN A 87 0.17 3.80 -16.21
C ASN A 87 0.38 2.89 -17.42
N PHE A 88 1.58 2.33 -17.55
CA PHE A 88 1.79 1.20 -18.45
C PHE A 88 1.05 -0.03 -17.92
N ARG A 89 0.51 -0.86 -18.83
CA ARG A 89 -0.34 -2.00 -18.46
C ARG A 89 0.42 -3.13 -17.75
N ASP A 90 1.74 -3.16 -17.90
CA ASP A 90 2.63 -4.11 -17.22
C ASP A 90 3.01 -3.67 -15.80
N TYR A 91 2.75 -2.39 -15.43
CA TYR A 91 3.12 -1.79 -14.15
C TYR A 91 4.62 -1.97 -13.83
N SER A 92 5.46 -1.98 -14.87
CA SER A 92 6.91 -2.13 -14.75
C SER A 92 7.61 -0.83 -14.34
N THR A 93 6.93 0.30 -14.45
CA THR A 93 7.46 1.63 -14.12
C THR A 93 6.53 2.38 -13.18
N THR A 94 7.06 3.46 -12.59
CA THR A 94 6.21 4.45 -11.94
C THR A 94 5.23 5.09 -12.94
N PRO A 95 4.05 5.52 -12.49
CA PRO A 95 3.09 6.23 -13.32
C PRO A 95 3.65 7.57 -13.82
N GLU A 96 3.27 7.97 -15.03
CA GLU A 96 3.43 9.35 -15.51
C GLU A 96 2.33 10.22 -14.87
N LEU A 97 2.73 11.37 -14.31
CA LEU A 97 1.83 12.28 -13.58
C LEU A 97 1.28 13.33 -14.57
N ILE A 98 0.00 13.24 -14.89
CA ILE A 98 -0.64 14.15 -15.85
C ILE A 98 -1.22 15.37 -15.13
N ASP A 99 -2.01 15.14 -14.07
CA ASP A 99 -2.63 16.23 -13.31
C ASP A 99 -2.74 15.93 -11.82
N ARG A 100 -2.84 16.99 -11.03
CA ARG A 100 -2.98 16.95 -9.57
C ARG A 100 -4.15 17.83 -9.12
N PRO A 101 -4.89 17.41 -8.08
CA PRO A 101 -6.09 18.12 -7.65
C PRO A 101 -5.78 19.38 -6.83
N ILE A 102 -4.57 19.50 -6.26
CA ILE A 102 -4.12 20.67 -5.49
C ILE A 102 -3.03 21.38 -6.28
N LYS A 103 -3.34 22.58 -6.76
CA LYS A 103 -2.40 23.49 -7.45
C LYS A 103 -2.14 24.73 -6.62
N GLU A 104 -3.13 25.13 -5.83
CA GLU A 104 -3.07 26.29 -4.95
C GLU A 104 -3.72 25.98 -3.59
N LYS A 105 -3.45 26.83 -2.59
CA LYS A 105 -3.97 26.66 -1.22
C LYS A 105 -5.50 26.54 -1.15
N ARG A 106 -6.23 27.21 -2.06
CA ARG A 106 -7.70 27.19 -2.12
C ARG A 106 -8.30 25.84 -2.54
N ASP A 107 -7.50 24.98 -3.17
CA ASP A 107 -7.96 23.66 -3.63
C ASP A 107 -8.03 22.65 -2.48
N TRP A 108 -7.26 22.88 -1.40
CA TRP A 108 -7.16 21.97 -0.27
C TRP A 108 -8.42 21.88 0.61
N PRO A 109 -9.04 22.98 1.07
CA PRO A 109 -10.22 22.92 1.93
C PRO A 109 -11.32 21.96 1.48
N PRO A 110 -11.81 21.97 0.22
CA PRO A 110 -12.85 21.02 -0.21
C PRO A 110 -12.39 19.56 -0.26
N ILE A 111 -11.09 19.29 -0.45
CA ILE A 111 -10.52 17.94 -0.41
C ILE A 111 -10.41 17.46 1.04
N LYS A 112 -10.02 18.33 1.96
CA LYS A 112 -9.90 18.03 3.38
C LYS A 112 -11.21 17.51 3.97
N GLU A 113 -12.35 18.10 3.60
CA GLU A 113 -13.67 17.65 4.06
C GLU A 113 -13.97 16.19 3.67
N ARG A 114 -13.41 15.70 2.56
CA ARG A 114 -13.55 14.32 2.11
C ARG A 114 -12.66 13.33 2.86
N LEU A 115 -11.71 13.80 3.66
CA LEU A 115 -10.80 12.97 4.46
C LEU A 115 -11.36 12.65 5.85
N TYR A 116 -12.63 12.98 6.10
CA TYR A 116 -13.28 12.67 7.37
C TYR A 116 -13.24 11.15 7.65
N PRO A 117 -12.78 10.74 8.86
CA PRO A 117 -12.71 9.34 9.23
C PRO A 117 -14.11 8.75 9.35
N ASP A 118 -14.30 7.55 8.79
CA ASP A 118 -15.58 6.85 8.83
C ASP A 118 -15.34 5.34 8.85
N TYR A 119 -16.28 4.59 9.43
CA TYR A 119 -16.18 3.13 9.57
C TYR A 119 -16.10 2.41 8.23
N THR A 120 -16.64 2.97 7.15
CA THR A 120 -16.56 2.37 5.81
C THR A 120 -15.18 2.46 5.18
N ARG A 121 -14.21 3.13 5.82
CA ARG A 121 -12.81 3.20 5.35
C ARG A 121 -12.00 1.94 5.63
N VAL A 122 -12.55 1.02 6.41
CA VAL A 122 -11.89 -0.23 6.73
C VAL A 122 -12.77 -1.37 6.24
N ASP A 123 -12.19 -2.31 5.51
CA ASP A 123 -12.80 -3.62 5.32
C ASP A 123 -12.64 -4.42 6.62
N TRP A 124 -13.60 -4.25 7.53
CA TRP A 124 -13.54 -4.86 8.87
C TRP A 124 -13.50 -6.38 8.85
N VAL A 125 -14.11 -7.02 7.85
CA VAL A 125 -14.13 -8.49 7.75
C VAL A 125 -12.72 -8.98 7.45
N SER A 126 -12.10 -8.46 6.40
CA SER A 126 -10.72 -8.81 6.02
C SER A 126 -9.72 -8.39 7.11
N ALA A 127 -9.88 -7.21 7.69
CA ALA A 127 -9.02 -6.71 8.75
C ALA A 127 -9.07 -7.60 10.00
N PHE A 128 -10.25 -8.03 10.43
CA PHE A 128 -10.39 -8.89 11.61
C PHE A 128 -9.81 -10.28 11.36
N ASN A 129 -10.09 -10.89 10.21
CA ASN A 129 -9.52 -12.19 9.85
C ASN A 129 -7.99 -12.14 9.79
N THR A 130 -7.44 -11.12 9.13
CA THR A 130 -5.99 -10.89 9.04
C THR A 130 -5.39 -10.70 10.43
N TYR A 131 -6.04 -9.91 11.29
CA TYR A 131 -5.60 -9.70 12.67
C TYR A 131 -5.54 -11.00 13.47
N GLN A 132 -6.58 -11.85 13.39
CA GLN A 132 -6.61 -13.11 14.15
C GLN A 132 -5.50 -14.07 13.71
N ILE A 133 -5.31 -14.24 12.40
CA ILE A 133 -4.26 -15.10 11.83
C ILE A 133 -2.87 -14.58 12.23
N ALA A 134 -2.59 -13.30 11.99
CA ALA A 134 -1.30 -12.69 12.32
C ALA A 134 -1.00 -12.77 13.83
N LYS A 135 -2.03 -12.64 14.67
CA LYS A 135 -1.91 -12.78 16.11
C LYS A 135 -1.59 -14.22 16.51
N SER A 136 -2.24 -15.23 15.93
CA SER A 136 -1.95 -16.64 16.24
C SER A 136 -0.57 -17.07 15.76
N GLU A 137 -0.07 -16.50 14.67
CA GLU A 137 1.28 -16.74 14.14
C GLU A 137 2.38 -15.94 14.87
N GLY A 138 2.03 -15.06 15.81
CA GLY A 138 3.00 -14.23 16.52
C GLY A 138 3.69 -13.17 15.63
N LYS A 139 3.03 -12.75 14.53
CA LYS A 139 3.50 -11.67 13.64
C LYS A 139 3.47 -10.31 14.34
N PHE A 140 4.29 -9.38 13.86
CA PHE A 140 4.16 -7.97 14.26
C PHE A 140 3.07 -7.30 13.41
N ILE A 141 2.01 -6.82 14.05
CA ILE A 141 0.87 -6.21 13.35
C ILE A 141 1.06 -4.69 13.37
N ALA A 142 1.00 -4.06 12.19
CA ALA A 142 1.09 -2.60 12.04
C ALA A 142 -0.07 -2.06 11.20
N CYS A 143 -0.46 -0.81 11.49
CA CYS A 143 -1.42 -0.06 10.69
C CYS A 143 -0.72 0.53 9.46
N SER A 144 -1.33 0.42 8.28
CA SER A 144 -0.75 0.94 7.03
C SER A 144 -1.73 1.79 6.23
N GLY A 145 -1.29 2.97 5.79
CA GLY A 145 -1.98 3.79 4.78
C GLY A 145 -1.48 3.53 3.36
N GLY A 146 -0.67 2.49 3.15
CA GLY A 146 0.05 2.28 1.90
C GLY A 146 1.03 3.43 1.64
N ILE A 147 0.73 4.27 0.66
CA ILE A 147 1.61 5.37 0.19
C ILE A 147 1.56 6.60 1.12
N GLY A 148 0.60 6.66 2.06
CA GLY A 148 0.51 7.72 3.06
C GLY A 148 -0.92 7.96 3.52
N TRP A 149 -1.13 8.97 4.37
CA TRP A 149 -2.47 9.40 4.81
C TRP A 149 -2.52 10.91 4.96
N GLY A 150 -3.73 11.48 5.00
CA GLY A 150 -3.91 12.92 5.15
C GLY A 150 -3.43 13.70 3.94
N TYR A 151 -2.51 14.64 4.12
CA TYR A 151 -1.94 15.42 3.02
C TYR A 151 -0.95 14.59 2.18
N ASP A 152 -0.19 13.70 2.81
CA ASP A 152 0.91 12.96 2.17
C ASP A 152 0.42 12.02 1.06
N ILE A 153 -0.79 11.46 1.20
CA ILE A 153 -1.38 10.60 0.16
C ILE A 153 -1.64 11.36 -1.15
N LEU A 154 -1.79 12.69 -1.10
CA LEU A 154 -1.96 13.53 -2.29
C LEU A 154 -0.62 13.90 -2.93
N GLN A 155 0.47 13.76 -2.18
CA GLN A 155 1.84 14.01 -2.62
C GLN A 155 2.60 12.74 -3.01
N GLY A 156 1.97 11.55 -2.98
CA GLY A 156 2.63 10.26 -3.22
C GLY A 156 3.44 10.16 -4.53
N TYR A 157 3.23 11.08 -5.47
CA TYR A 157 4.15 11.36 -6.56
C TYR A 157 4.22 12.88 -6.77
N MET A 158 5.36 13.51 -6.56
CA MET A 158 5.55 14.93 -6.89
C MET A 158 6.31 15.07 -8.20
N ARG A 159 6.01 16.13 -8.96
CA ARG A 159 6.76 16.51 -10.17
C ARG A 159 7.90 17.44 -9.79
#